data_AF-A0A5J4VPQ5-F1
#
_entry.id   AF-A0A5J4VPQ5-F1
#
_cell.length_a   1.000
_cell.length_b   1.000
_cell.length_c   1.000
_cell.angle_alpha   90.00
_cell.angle_beta   90.00
_cell.angle_gamma   90.00
#
_symmetry.space_group_name_H-M   'P 1'
#
loop_
_entity.id
_entity.type
_entity.pdbx_description
1 polymer ?
#
loop_
_entity_poly.entity_id
_entity_poly.type
_entity_poly.pdbx_seq_one_letter_code
_entity_poly.pdbx_strand_id
1 'polypeptide(L)'
;MSDESLRSSKDTLHIDGSGYSQLQNLPQLAVAIRSPDKNVHIPALKSILDIVINEPQSIDALYENDIVNVLNKYIGSEEVEDAYVLSSTILHVIGVRSKVIDSNIRAGTATESFVQIIHSSNEKQSKAGSKALCDLIEENETIRNSLLTTGFIQVVIHTLTSGSQVPSQSSSSSSSQIISDSPTFVKVGLLDVILRLVTVAEGLQPLSILIPLLEEQKKNGETELKVKARKILGQLSSEGINDSSGNEKENEKDQKIKELKDTNKKQDEQLKQKDEELMRKDEEIKRDKEELKQKDKILEKEKLEKEKLAIQIQKEREEKEKEKKKANELQLENARLKAELTKAKQLVSTVPQEQITSQPKPQQTLQPSQSDFPIAIINKDPDCYEFIYIDGYQKKINKKKNERNTISLVQVLDNGIWTLEALFQNTGGYATIGIVRDSYDIPAKADYSVRPHTNHIAAFCGGNSVLPVYYNGKGTGGNAYFQDNQILRLEFDSFKGILILFIDNVQQPVYFSGIKEKVQFVICLNDKGASCTIRSLKKLNTSTSKHLDNEKIIQW
;
A
#
# COMPACT_ATOMS: atom_id res chain seq x y z
N MET A 1 48.61 -25.39 56.52
CA MET A 1 47.40 -24.55 56.47
C MET A 1 47.79 -23.27 55.79
N SER A 2 47.05 -22.99 54.72
CA SER A 2 47.06 -21.81 53.86
C SER A 2 47.04 -20.49 54.64
N ASP A 3 47.83 -19.51 54.22
CA ASP A 3 47.27 -18.32 53.57
C ASP A 3 48.37 -17.47 52.93
N GLU A 4 48.07 -17.11 51.69
CA GLU A 4 48.85 -16.31 50.75
C GLU A 4 48.25 -14.89 50.71
N SER A 5 48.89 -13.96 49.97
CA SER A 5 48.34 -12.66 49.53
C SER A 5 48.51 -11.47 50.51
N LEU A 6 48.96 -10.26 50.16
CA LEU A 6 49.17 -9.56 48.88
C LEU A 6 50.33 -8.56 49.02
N ARG A 7 51.24 -8.52 48.04
CA ARG A 7 52.11 -7.36 47.77
C ARG A 7 51.51 -6.57 46.60
N SER A 8 51.09 -5.34 46.91
CA SER A 8 50.75 -4.29 45.95
C SER A 8 51.95 -3.97 45.05
N SER A 9 51.77 -4.11 43.73
CA SER A 9 52.68 -3.54 42.73
C SER A 9 51.93 -2.44 41.98
N LYS A 10 52.53 -1.26 42.05
CA LYS A 10 52.06 0.03 41.57
C LYS A 10 52.78 0.31 40.27
N ASP A 11 52.24 -0.13 39.14
CA ASP A 11 52.80 0.22 37.83
C ASP A 11 52.07 1.43 37.26
N THR A 12 52.81 2.53 37.34
CA THR A 12 52.55 3.80 36.67
C THR A 12 53.00 3.62 35.22
N LEU A 13 52.07 3.62 34.26
CA LEU A 13 52.41 3.54 32.84
C LEU A 13 53.10 4.84 32.42
N HIS A 14 54.42 4.75 32.29
CA HIS A 14 55.28 5.73 31.66
C HIS A 14 55.04 5.69 30.15
N ILE A 15 54.83 6.87 29.57
CA ILE A 15 54.71 7.14 28.14
C ILE A 15 56.06 6.80 27.48
N ASP A 16 56.05 5.96 26.46
CA ASP A 16 57.16 5.82 25.54
C ASP A 16 56.69 5.82 24.08
N GLY A 17 57.37 6.63 23.27
CA GLY A 17 57.01 6.94 21.89
C GLY A 17 57.33 5.79 20.95
N SER A 18 56.31 5.14 20.43
CA SER A 18 56.38 4.43 19.14
C SER A 18 55.03 4.54 18.44
N GLY A 19 54.98 5.28 17.34
CA GLY A 19 53.74 5.54 16.57
C GLY A 19 53.23 4.34 15.78
N TYR A 20 53.32 3.11 16.31
CA TYR A 20 53.00 1.88 15.59
C TYR A 20 52.26 0.79 16.41
N SER A 21 51.71 1.04 17.60
CA SER A 21 51.05 -0.04 18.38
C SER A 21 49.65 0.22 18.94
N GLN A 22 49.05 1.41 18.80
CA GLN A 22 47.73 1.66 19.40
C GLN A 22 46.56 1.06 18.59
N LEU A 23 46.63 1.07 17.25
CA LEU A 23 45.63 0.45 16.36
C LEU A 23 45.42 -1.05 16.60
N GLN A 24 46.46 -1.80 16.96
CA GLN A 24 46.36 -3.24 17.21
C GLN A 24 45.50 -3.58 18.44
N ASN A 25 45.31 -2.61 19.34
CA ASN A 25 44.55 -2.79 20.57
C ASN A 25 43.05 -2.48 20.39
N LEU A 26 42.61 -1.96 19.23
CA LEU A 26 41.20 -1.62 18.97
C LEU A 26 40.21 -2.78 19.22
N PRO A 27 40.48 -4.04 18.81
CA PRO A 27 39.59 -5.15 19.12
C PRO A 27 39.44 -5.39 20.63
N GLN A 28 40.52 -5.25 21.40
CA GLN A 28 40.50 -5.42 22.86
C GLN A 28 39.75 -4.27 23.52
N LEU A 29 39.98 -3.04 23.06
CA LEU A 29 39.24 -1.86 23.50
C LEU A 29 37.75 -1.98 23.19
N ALA A 30 37.39 -2.53 22.02
CA ALA A 30 36.00 -2.78 21.64
C ALA A 30 35.30 -3.73 22.63
N VAL A 31 35.99 -4.77 23.11
CA VAL A 31 35.46 -5.65 24.16
C VAL A 31 35.36 -4.89 25.48
N ALA A 32 36.39 -4.14 25.86
CA ALA A 32 36.45 -3.43 27.14
C ALA A 32 35.35 -2.36 27.29
N ILE A 33 35.01 -1.63 26.22
CA ILE A 33 33.91 -0.64 26.26
C ILE A 33 32.52 -1.28 26.38
N ARG A 34 32.37 -2.60 26.23
CA ARG A 34 31.10 -3.30 26.50
C ARG A 34 31.00 -3.79 27.94
N SER A 35 32.04 -3.61 28.75
CA SER A 35 32.07 -4.03 30.14
C SER A 35 31.10 -3.20 30.99
N PRO A 36 30.29 -3.81 31.87
CA PRO A 36 29.45 -3.08 32.82
C PRO A 36 30.29 -2.37 33.90
N ASP A 37 31.57 -2.73 34.08
CA ASP A 37 32.45 -2.12 35.08
C ASP A 37 32.99 -0.77 34.58
N LYS A 38 32.66 0.31 35.30
CA LYS A 38 33.14 1.69 35.05
C LYS A 38 34.66 1.81 35.08
N ASN A 39 35.33 0.99 35.90
CA ASN A 39 36.80 0.98 35.96
C ASN A 39 37.44 0.36 34.70
N VAL A 40 36.64 -0.30 33.87
CA VAL A 40 37.09 -0.94 32.62
C VAL A 40 36.67 -0.12 31.40
N HIS A 41 35.38 0.22 31.27
CA HIS A 41 34.92 0.90 30.06
C HIS A 41 35.35 2.38 29.98
N ILE A 42 35.48 3.11 31.09
CA ILE A 42 35.89 4.52 31.06
C ILE A 42 37.36 4.67 30.58
N PRO A 43 38.36 3.94 31.12
CA PRO A 43 39.72 3.98 30.58
C PRO A 43 39.81 3.53 29.12
N ALA A 44 38.99 2.56 28.71
CA ALA A 44 38.92 2.11 27.33
C ALA A 44 38.40 3.22 26.39
N LEU A 45 37.33 3.92 26.79
CA LEU A 45 36.82 5.10 26.05
C LEU A 45 37.87 6.21 25.94
N LYS A 46 38.61 6.52 27.02
CA LYS A 46 39.72 7.49 26.97
C LYS A 46 40.81 7.08 26.00
N SER A 47 41.16 5.80 25.96
CA SER A 47 42.16 5.26 25.04
C SER A 47 41.68 5.33 23.58
N ILE A 48 40.39 5.05 23.33
CA ILE A 48 39.79 5.23 22.00
C ILE A 48 39.81 6.71 21.60
N LEU A 49 39.49 7.63 22.51
CA LEU A 49 39.56 9.07 22.23
C LEU A 49 40.99 9.49 21.85
N ASP A 50 42.01 9.00 22.55
CA ASP A 50 43.42 9.25 22.22
C ASP A 50 43.77 8.75 20.81
N ILE A 51 43.36 7.53 20.46
CA ILE A 51 43.55 6.95 19.12
C ILE A 51 42.87 7.81 18.05
N VAL A 52 41.60 8.17 18.27
CA VAL A 52 40.82 8.94 17.30
C VAL A 52 41.37 10.35 17.11
N ILE A 53 42.01 10.94 18.13
CA ILE A 53 42.68 12.24 18.05
C ILE A 53 44.06 12.13 17.41
N ASN A 54 44.84 11.08 17.64
CA ASN A 54 46.21 11.03 17.15
C ASN A 54 46.35 10.32 15.79
N GLU A 55 45.40 9.46 15.43
CA GLU A 55 45.49 8.58 14.25
C GLU A 55 44.22 8.69 13.38
N PRO A 56 44.11 9.68 12.46
CA PRO A 56 42.92 9.89 11.64
C PRO A 56 42.49 8.68 10.80
N GLN A 57 43.45 7.84 10.39
CA GLN A 57 43.23 6.60 9.64
C GLN A 57 42.53 5.51 10.47
N SER A 58 42.42 5.67 11.80
CA SER A 58 41.77 4.70 12.68
C SER A 58 40.24 4.63 12.52
N ILE A 59 39.63 5.59 11.82
CA ILE A 59 38.17 5.69 11.70
C ILE A 59 37.56 4.44 11.06
N ASP A 60 38.14 3.93 9.97
CA ASP A 60 37.64 2.73 9.30
C ASP A 60 37.70 1.52 10.26
N ALA A 61 38.78 1.39 11.01
CA ALA A 61 38.97 0.32 11.99
C ALA A 61 37.97 0.40 13.17
N LEU A 62 37.49 1.59 13.56
CA LEU A 62 36.45 1.74 14.58
C LEU A 62 35.11 1.15 14.10
N TYR A 63 34.77 1.35 12.82
CA TYR A 63 33.57 0.77 12.23
C TYR A 63 33.70 -0.75 12.11
N GLU A 64 34.85 -1.25 11.66
CA GLU A 64 35.13 -2.69 11.56
C GLU A 64 35.00 -3.42 12.91
N ASN A 65 35.33 -2.75 14.01
CA ASN A 65 35.25 -3.29 15.37
C ASN A 65 33.92 -3.01 16.09
N ASP A 66 32.90 -2.49 15.38
CA ASP A 66 31.57 -2.19 15.91
C ASP A 66 31.60 -1.19 17.10
N ILE A 67 32.63 -0.36 17.19
CA ILE A 67 32.82 0.58 18.31
C ILE A 67 31.76 1.68 18.25
N VAL A 68 31.48 2.23 17.06
CA VAL A 68 30.50 3.32 16.86
C VAL A 68 29.10 2.94 17.38
N ASN A 69 28.68 1.70 17.14
CA ASN A 69 27.38 1.22 17.63
C ASN A 69 27.33 1.09 19.15
N VAL A 70 28.45 0.76 19.79
CA VAL A 70 28.55 0.76 21.26
C VAL A 70 28.50 2.18 21.81
N LEU A 71 29.22 3.13 21.21
CA LEU A 71 29.19 4.54 21.61
C LEU A 71 27.76 5.10 21.57
N ASN A 72 26.98 4.78 20.53
CA ASN A 72 25.58 5.20 20.40
C ASN A 72 24.68 4.75 21.55
N LYS A 73 24.98 3.59 22.18
CA LYS A 73 24.21 3.12 23.34
C LYS A 73 24.40 4.01 24.56
N TYR A 74 25.59 4.57 24.74
CA TYR A 74 25.88 5.50 25.84
C TYR A 74 25.24 6.88 25.63
N ILE A 75 24.93 7.28 24.39
CA ILE A 75 24.23 8.54 24.11
C ILE A 75 22.77 8.49 24.58
N GLY A 76 22.13 7.32 24.52
CA GLY A 76 20.73 7.14 24.92
C GLY A 76 20.52 6.71 26.37
N SER A 77 21.57 6.53 27.17
CA SER A 77 21.49 6.03 28.55
C SER A 77 21.72 7.16 29.56
N GLU A 78 20.82 7.33 30.54
CA GLU A 78 20.94 8.34 31.61
C GLU A 78 21.92 7.96 32.73
N GLU A 79 22.56 6.78 32.67
CA GLU A 79 23.16 6.14 33.85
C GLU A 79 24.65 6.45 34.09
N VAL A 80 25.37 7.07 33.13
CA VAL A 80 26.82 7.36 33.29
C VAL A 80 27.23 8.66 32.57
N GLU A 81 27.31 9.76 33.34
CA GLU A 81 27.71 11.09 32.85
C GLU A 81 29.07 11.06 32.11
N ASP A 82 30.08 10.40 32.66
CA ASP A 82 31.41 10.30 32.05
C ASP A 82 31.42 9.51 30.73
N ALA A 83 30.63 8.43 30.64
CA ALA A 83 30.57 7.61 29.43
C ALA A 83 29.81 8.33 28.32
N TYR A 84 28.77 9.09 28.66
CA TYR A 84 28.07 9.98 27.74
C TYR A 84 29.02 11.05 27.18
N VAL A 85 29.77 11.74 28.05
CA VAL A 85 30.72 12.78 27.64
C VAL A 85 31.80 12.21 26.73
N LEU A 86 32.44 11.10 27.12
CA LEU A 86 33.49 10.50 26.31
C LEU A 86 32.94 9.98 24.98
N SER A 87 31.79 9.31 24.97
CA SER A 87 31.21 8.74 23.75
C SER A 87 30.76 9.82 22.77
N SER A 88 30.09 10.88 23.24
CA SER A 88 29.71 12.02 22.40
C SER A 88 30.92 12.75 21.84
N THR A 89 31.97 12.91 22.65
CA THR A 89 33.23 13.52 22.22
C THR A 89 33.92 12.67 21.14
N ILE A 90 34.02 11.35 21.32
CA ILE A 90 34.62 10.45 20.32
C ILE A 90 33.84 10.53 19.00
N LEU A 91 32.51 10.43 19.05
CA LEU A 91 31.66 10.52 17.86
C LEU A 91 31.81 11.88 17.16
N HIS A 92 31.92 12.96 17.93
CA HIS A 92 32.18 14.29 17.40
C HIS A 92 33.52 14.35 16.65
N VAL A 93 34.61 13.84 17.24
CA VAL A 93 35.93 13.83 16.58
C VAL A 93 35.91 12.96 15.33
N ILE A 94 35.24 11.81 15.34
CA ILE A 94 35.01 10.97 14.14
C ILE A 94 34.30 11.78 13.06
N GLY A 95 33.22 12.49 13.41
CA GLY A 95 32.45 13.33 12.49
C GLY A 95 33.30 14.43 11.86
N VAL A 96 34.07 15.16 12.66
CA VAL A 96 34.99 16.22 12.20
C VAL A 96 36.04 15.68 11.23
N ARG A 97 36.53 14.46 11.47
CA ARG A 97 37.58 13.82 10.65
C ARG A 97 37.06 13.11 9.40
N SER A 98 35.74 12.91 9.27
CA SER A 98 35.09 12.18 8.17
C SER A 98 35.10 12.87 6.80
N LYS A 99 36.09 13.74 6.50
CA LYS A 99 36.24 14.45 5.22
C LYS A 99 34.93 15.09 4.69
N VAL A 100 34.20 15.79 5.56
CA VAL A 100 32.96 16.50 5.17
C VAL A 100 33.25 17.49 4.04
N ILE A 101 32.57 17.31 2.91
CA ILE A 101 32.77 18.09 1.67
C ILE A 101 32.19 19.50 1.81
N ASP A 102 31.04 19.63 2.46
CA ASP A 102 30.36 20.92 2.66
C ASP A 102 31.01 21.70 3.81
N SER A 103 31.56 22.88 3.49
CA SER A 103 32.25 23.74 4.46
C SER A 103 31.33 24.33 5.51
N ASN A 104 30.05 24.58 5.18
CA ASN A 104 29.07 25.14 6.11
C ASN A 104 28.64 24.08 7.13
N ILE A 105 28.41 22.83 6.68
CA ILE A 105 28.13 21.71 7.58
C ILE A 105 29.29 21.50 8.55
N ARG A 106 30.53 21.51 8.04
CA ARG A 106 31.74 21.36 8.88
C ARG A 106 31.90 22.51 9.88
N ALA A 107 31.60 23.74 9.47
CA ALA A 107 31.64 24.91 10.34
C ALA A 107 30.56 24.84 11.44
N GLY A 108 29.40 24.24 11.16
CA GLY A 108 28.33 24.04 12.13
C GLY A 108 28.78 23.25 13.34
N THR A 109 29.60 22.23 13.13
CA THR A 109 30.21 21.42 14.20
C THR A 109 31.01 22.26 15.19
N ALA A 110 31.68 23.33 14.74
CA ALA A 110 32.42 24.23 15.63
C ALA A 110 31.51 25.16 16.44
N THR A 111 30.32 25.49 15.91
CA THR A 111 29.35 26.36 16.59
C THR A 111 28.51 25.64 17.64
N GLU A 112 28.32 24.33 17.48
CA GLU A 112 27.44 23.51 18.32
C GLU A 112 27.82 23.56 19.81
N SER A 113 29.12 23.50 20.12
CA SER A 113 29.60 23.62 21.51
C SER A 113 29.26 24.97 22.12
N PHE A 114 29.33 26.07 21.36
CA PHE A 114 28.93 27.39 21.85
C PHE A 114 27.42 27.47 22.08
N VAL A 115 26.62 26.90 21.18
CA VAL A 115 25.16 26.83 21.36
C VAL A 115 24.81 26.05 22.63
N GLN A 116 25.50 24.94 22.93
CA GLN A 116 25.32 24.21 24.18
C GLN A 116 25.73 25.04 25.41
N ILE A 117 26.87 25.76 25.35
CA ILE A 117 27.31 26.65 26.43
C ILE A 117 26.29 27.77 26.68
N ILE A 118 25.65 28.33 25.63
CA ILE A 118 24.58 29.31 25.76
C ILE A 118 23.39 28.74 26.56
N HIS A 119 23.09 27.45 26.42
CA HIS A 119 22.02 26.77 27.16
C HIS A 119 22.44 26.33 28.57
N SER A 120 23.66 26.66 29.03
CA SER A 120 24.07 26.39 30.41
C SER A 120 23.11 27.04 31.41
N SER A 121 22.78 26.32 32.48
CA SER A 121 22.03 26.86 33.62
C SER A 121 22.79 27.95 34.38
N ASN A 122 24.10 28.10 34.13
CA ASN A 122 24.93 29.16 34.67
C ASN A 122 24.91 30.40 33.77
N GLU A 123 24.31 31.49 34.26
CA GLU A 123 24.18 32.75 33.53
C GLU A 123 25.52 33.31 32.99
N LYS A 124 26.60 33.21 33.77
CA LYS A 124 27.91 33.72 33.34
C LYS A 124 28.47 32.90 32.18
N GLN A 125 28.29 31.59 32.21
CA GLN A 125 28.71 30.70 31.12
C GLN A 125 27.86 30.94 29.88
N SER A 126 26.54 31.04 30.03
CA SER A 126 25.62 31.35 28.94
C SER A 126 25.97 32.66 28.21
N LYS A 127 26.24 33.73 28.99
CA LYS A 127 26.70 35.02 28.48
C LYS A 127 28.08 34.95 27.82
N ALA A 128 29.01 34.18 28.39
CA ALA A 128 30.33 33.99 27.78
C ALA A 128 30.23 33.22 26.45
N GLY A 129 29.38 32.20 26.37
CA GLY A 129 29.15 31.41 25.15
C GLY A 129 28.56 32.23 24.01
N SER A 130 27.53 33.03 24.29
CA SER A 130 26.91 33.92 23.29
C SER A 130 27.88 34.98 22.81
N LYS A 131 28.69 35.56 23.71
CA LYS A 131 29.74 36.51 23.33
C LYS A 131 30.79 35.88 22.42
N ALA A 132 31.34 34.72 22.80
CA ALA A 132 32.36 34.04 22.02
C ALA A 132 31.86 33.66 20.61
N LEU A 133 30.60 33.22 20.49
CA LEU A 133 29.99 32.93 19.21
C LEU A 133 29.76 34.20 18.37
N CYS A 134 29.40 35.33 19.00
CA CYS A 134 29.31 36.63 18.32
C CYS A 134 30.66 37.08 17.75
N ASP A 135 31.74 36.95 18.53
CA ASP A 135 33.10 37.30 18.08
C ASP A 135 33.50 36.44 16.87
N LEU A 136 33.18 35.14 16.88
CA LEU A 136 33.44 34.23 15.75
C LEU A 136 32.64 34.59 14.49
N ILE A 137 31.40 35.07 14.65
CA ILE A 137 30.55 35.53 13.55
C ILE A 137 31.12 36.78 12.85
N GLU A 138 31.76 37.68 13.60
CA GLU A 138 32.42 38.87 13.03
C GLU A 138 33.56 38.46 12.09
N GLU A 139 34.35 37.46 12.49
CA GLU A 139 35.59 37.10 11.79
C GLU A 139 35.40 36.08 10.66
N ASN A 140 34.36 35.23 10.70
CA ASN A 140 34.29 34.05 9.83
C ASN A 140 32.97 33.92 9.03
N GLU A 141 33.06 34.14 7.72
CA GLU A 141 31.91 34.01 6.80
C GLU A 141 31.32 32.60 6.75
N THR A 142 32.16 31.56 6.81
CA THR A 142 31.67 30.17 6.77
C THR A 142 30.85 29.85 8.02
N ILE A 143 31.20 30.43 9.17
CA ILE A 143 30.42 30.32 10.41
C ILE A 143 29.08 31.05 10.28
N ARG A 144 29.05 32.23 9.64
CA ARG A 144 27.80 32.95 9.35
C ARG A 144 26.86 32.11 8.50
N ASN A 145 27.37 31.63 7.38
CA ASN A 145 26.61 30.80 6.43
C ASN A 145 26.12 29.51 7.09
N SER A 146 26.97 28.88 7.90
CA SER A 146 26.58 27.73 8.71
C SER A 146 25.42 28.06 9.65
N LEU A 147 25.52 29.06 10.52
CA LEU A 147 24.44 29.39 11.45
C LEU A 147 23.11 29.73 10.75
N LEU A 148 23.15 30.29 9.54
CA LEU A 148 21.96 30.58 8.73
C LEU A 148 21.37 29.34 8.04
N THR A 149 22.16 28.28 7.83
CA THR A 149 21.76 27.11 7.02
C THR A 149 21.73 25.78 7.78
N THR A 150 22.34 25.71 8.97
CA THR A 150 22.54 24.48 9.73
C THR A 150 21.96 24.58 11.14
N GLY A 151 20.70 24.18 11.31
CA GLY A 151 20.07 23.81 12.59
C GLY A 151 19.90 24.89 13.68
N PHE A 152 20.71 25.95 13.68
CA PHE A 152 20.74 26.97 14.74
C PHE A 152 19.42 27.74 14.84
N ILE A 153 18.82 28.11 13.71
CA ILE A 153 17.51 28.78 13.67
C ILE A 153 16.45 27.91 14.34
N GLN A 154 16.47 26.59 14.14
CA GLN A 154 15.56 25.65 14.78
C GLN A 154 15.78 25.57 16.29
N VAL A 155 17.04 25.61 16.75
CA VAL A 155 17.35 25.71 18.18
C VAL A 155 16.77 27.00 18.77
N VAL A 156 16.91 28.14 18.08
CA VAL A 156 16.33 29.41 18.53
C VAL A 156 14.80 29.33 18.59
N ILE A 157 14.14 28.77 17.59
CA ILE A 157 12.69 28.54 17.59
C ILE A 157 12.28 27.69 18.79
N HIS A 158 12.93 26.56 18.99
CA HIS A 158 12.66 25.66 20.11
C HIS A 158 12.78 26.41 21.43
N THR A 159 13.91 27.07 21.68
CA THR A 159 14.17 27.75 22.96
C THR A 159 13.25 28.94 23.22
N LEU A 160 12.80 29.66 22.19
CA LEU A 160 11.82 30.75 22.34
C LEU A 160 10.38 30.25 22.54
N THR A 161 10.08 29.00 22.18
CA THR A 161 8.73 28.41 22.28
C THR A 161 8.57 27.43 23.45
N SER A 162 9.66 26.86 23.97
CA SER A 162 9.68 26.03 25.19
C SER A 162 9.25 26.86 26.40
N GLY A 163 7.94 26.85 26.70
CA GLY A 163 7.31 27.59 27.81
C GLY A 163 5.89 28.08 27.51
N SER A 164 5.50 28.18 26.24
CA SER A 164 4.17 28.64 25.83
C SER A 164 3.18 27.47 25.72
N GLN A 165 2.45 27.15 26.80
CA GLN A 165 1.25 26.32 26.66
C GLN A 165 0.06 27.17 26.17
N VAL A 166 -0.58 26.64 25.12
CA VAL A 166 -1.98 26.88 24.79
C VAL A 166 -2.82 26.49 26.03
N PRO A 167 -3.78 27.32 26.48
CA PRO A 167 -4.68 26.92 27.56
C PRO A 167 -5.60 25.79 27.07
N SER A 168 -5.19 24.54 27.28
CA SER A 168 -6.07 23.40 27.14
C SER A 168 -7.00 23.34 28.35
N GLN A 169 -8.26 23.67 28.14
CA GLN A 169 -9.35 23.39 29.07
C GLN A 169 -9.55 21.87 29.19
N SER A 170 -8.88 21.23 30.13
CA SER A 170 -9.37 19.98 30.72
C SER A 170 -8.55 19.59 31.95
N SER A 171 -9.22 19.68 33.10
CA SER A 171 -8.81 19.10 34.38
C SER A 171 -8.70 17.58 34.27
N SER A 172 -7.53 17.00 34.61
CA SER A 172 -7.33 16.10 35.77
C SER A 172 -6.07 15.25 35.63
N SER A 173 -5.40 15.04 36.78
CA SER A 173 -4.47 13.94 37.13
C SER A 173 -2.97 14.22 37.04
N SER A 174 -2.33 13.98 38.18
CA SER A 174 -0.95 14.33 38.56
C SER A 174 0.14 13.62 37.75
N SER A 175 0.94 14.43 37.06
CA SER A 175 2.39 14.35 36.99
C SER A 175 2.83 15.58 36.21
N SER A 176 2.91 16.72 36.89
CA SER A 176 3.51 17.91 36.27
C SER A 176 5.02 17.67 36.20
N GLN A 177 5.46 17.00 35.13
CA GLN A 177 6.83 17.20 34.65
C GLN A 177 6.96 18.71 34.44
N ILE A 178 7.83 19.32 35.24
CA ILE A 178 8.22 20.72 35.09
C ILE A 178 8.85 20.80 33.69
N ILE A 179 8.09 21.23 32.69
CA ILE A 179 8.69 21.66 31.43
C ILE A 179 9.51 22.88 31.81
N SER A 180 10.83 22.70 31.92
CA SER A 180 11.75 23.76 32.31
C SER A 180 11.68 24.87 31.27
N ASP A 181 11.01 25.97 31.60
CA ASP A 181 11.07 27.19 30.78
C ASP A 181 12.55 27.58 30.69
N SER A 182 13.05 27.80 29.47
CA SER A 182 14.44 28.17 29.30
C SER A 182 14.67 29.53 29.95
N PRO A 183 15.70 29.69 30.81
CA PRO A 183 15.93 30.94 31.51
C PRO A 183 16.02 32.13 30.56
N THR A 184 15.50 33.29 30.96
CA THR A 184 15.46 34.47 30.09
C THR A 184 16.85 34.86 29.56
N PHE A 185 17.91 34.69 30.37
CA PHE A 185 19.28 34.98 29.93
C PHE A 185 19.75 34.08 28.76
N VAL A 186 19.25 32.85 28.64
CA VAL A 186 19.54 31.95 27.51
C VAL A 186 18.86 32.47 26.24
N LYS A 187 17.56 32.81 26.34
CA LYS A 187 16.79 33.42 25.24
C LYS A 187 17.45 34.72 24.76
N VAL A 188 17.88 35.55 25.69
CA VAL A 188 18.65 36.79 25.45
C VAL A 188 19.95 36.49 24.70
N GLY A 189 20.74 35.52 25.16
CA GLY A 189 22.02 35.16 24.54
C GLY A 189 21.85 34.62 23.10
N LEU A 190 20.80 33.84 22.83
CA LEU A 190 20.49 33.41 21.47
C LEU A 190 20.05 34.57 20.56
N LEU A 191 19.25 35.50 21.07
CA LEU A 191 18.88 36.70 20.32
C LEU A 191 20.07 37.64 20.09
N ASP A 192 21.09 37.66 20.96
CA ASP A 192 22.33 38.38 20.69
C ASP A 192 23.08 37.81 19.49
N VAL A 193 23.14 36.48 19.37
CA VAL A 193 23.74 35.81 18.21
C VAL A 193 22.96 36.11 16.93
N ILE A 194 21.61 36.07 16.96
CA ILE A 194 20.77 36.44 15.81
C ILE A 194 20.97 37.92 15.44
N LEU A 195 20.98 38.81 16.43
CA LEU A 195 21.22 40.24 16.22
C LEU A 195 22.58 40.49 15.58
N ARG A 196 23.60 39.73 15.99
CA ARG A 196 24.91 39.79 15.36
C ARG A 196 24.86 39.33 13.90
N LEU A 197 24.22 38.19 13.61
CA LEU A 197 24.06 37.68 12.24
C LEU A 197 23.39 38.71 11.32
N VAL A 198 22.26 39.32 11.71
CA VAL A 198 21.58 40.32 10.88
C VAL A 198 22.37 41.61 10.69
N THR A 199 23.43 41.83 11.48
CA THR A 199 24.28 43.02 11.37
C THR A 199 25.45 42.80 10.41
N VAL A 200 25.97 41.57 10.28
CA VAL A 200 27.23 41.30 9.54
C VAL A 200 27.13 40.25 8.44
N ALA A 201 26.04 39.49 8.38
CA ALA A 201 25.86 38.42 7.40
C ALA A 201 25.02 38.87 6.20
N GLU A 202 25.29 38.30 5.04
CA GLU A 202 24.42 38.38 3.86
C GLU A 202 23.48 37.16 3.81
N GLY A 203 22.51 37.16 2.91
CA GLY A 203 21.65 36.00 2.70
C GLY A 203 20.70 35.69 3.87
N LEU A 204 20.19 36.73 4.54
CA LEU A 204 19.39 36.63 5.77
C LEU A 204 17.97 36.02 5.60
N GLN A 205 17.58 35.62 4.38
CA GLN A 205 16.26 35.05 4.08
C GLN A 205 15.82 33.90 5.02
N PRO A 206 16.71 32.97 5.46
CA PRO A 206 16.34 31.93 6.40
C PRO A 206 15.79 32.44 7.74
N LEU A 207 16.15 33.66 8.16
CA LEU A 207 15.66 34.26 9.42
C LEU A 207 14.21 34.75 9.35
N SER A 208 13.60 34.81 8.16
CA SER A 208 12.20 35.21 7.99
C SER A 208 11.23 34.36 8.82
N ILE A 209 11.54 33.07 9.03
CA ILE A 209 10.74 32.17 9.87
C ILE A 209 10.66 32.60 11.34
N LEU A 210 11.63 33.39 11.81
CA LEU A 210 11.64 33.91 13.18
C LEU A 210 10.74 35.13 13.35
N ILE A 211 10.29 35.78 12.27
CA ILE A 211 9.54 37.05 12.36
C ILE A 211 8.28 36.94 13.23
N PRO A 212 7.41 35.92 13.09
CA PRO A 212 6.23 35.80 13.94
C PRO A 212 6.58 35.67 15.44
N LEU A 213 7.63 34.91 15.75
CA LEU A 213 8.11 34.72 17.13
C LEU A 213 8.73 36.00 17.69
N LEU A 214 9.52 36.71 16.87
CA LEU A 214 10.11 37.99 17.26
C LEU A 214 9.03 39.07 17.47
N GLU A 215 7.96 39.08 16.68
CA GLU A 215 6.80 39.96 16.89
C GLU A 215 6.05 39.64 18.18
N GLU A 216 5.92 38.36 18.53
CA GLU A 216 5.39 37.94 19.82
C GLU A 216 6.30 38.41 20.97
N GLN A 217 7.61 38.19 20.87
CA GLN A 217 8.58 38.66 21.87
C GLN A 217 8.60 40.19 21.98
N LYS A 218 8.38 40.92 20.88
CA LYS A 218 8.24 42.39 20.86
C LYS A 218 7.04 42.87 21.67
N LYS A 219 5.95 42.11 21.67
CA LYS A 219 4.70 42.43 22.41
C LYS A 219 4.75 41.95 23.86
N ASN A 220 5.15 40.69 24.06
CA ASN A 220 4.94 39.95 25.30
C ASN A 220 6.23 39.67 26.09
N GLY A 221 7.42 39.83 25.49
CA GLY A 221 8.69 39.48 26.12
C GLY A 221 9.09 40.39 27.30
N GLU A 222 10.13 39.98 28.03
CA GLU A 222 10.78 40.81 29.05
C GLU A 222 11.52 42.01 28.42
N THR A 223 11.86 43.02 29.22
CA THR A 223 12.42 44.30 28.74
C THR A 223 13.60 44.12 27.78
N GLU A 224 14.54 43.23 28.10
CA GLU A 224 15.71 43.00 27.25
C GLU A 224 15.36 42.23 25.95
N LEU A 225 14.54 41.17 26.06
CA LEU A 225 14.05 40.41 24.90
C LEU A 225 13.27 41.30 23.93
N LYS A 226 12.41 42.19 24.43
CA LYS A 226 11.66 43.17 23.64
C LYS A 226 12.57 44.09 22.85
N VAL A 227 13.63 44.59 23.48
CA VAL A 227 14.60 45.48 22.82
C VAL A 227 15.35 44.74 21.71
N LYS A 228 15.82 43.51 21.97
CA LYS A 228 16.53 42.73 20.96
C LYS A 228 15.62 42.33 19.80
N ALA A 229 14.42 41.83 20.08
CA ALA A 229 13.44 41.48 19.05
C ALA A 229 13.10 42.67 18.15
N ARG A 230 12.89 43.86 18.73
CA ARG A 230 12.65 45.09 17.97
C ARG A 230 13.82 45.45 17.05
N LYS A 231 15.07 45.34 17.54
CA LYS A 231 16.26 45.63 16.73
C LYS A 231 16.41 44.66 15.56
N ILE A 232 16.25 43.36 15.83
CA ILE A 232 16.34 42.31 14.80
C ILE A 232 15.28 42.53 13.73
N LEU A 233 14.03 42.75 14.12
CA LEU A 233 12.93 43.03 13.18
C LEU A 233 13.22 44.27 12.33
N GLY A 234 13.72 45.34 12.95
CA GLY A 234 14.09 46.57 12.22
C GLY A 234 15.17 46.32 11.14
N GLN A 235 16.19 45.51 11.45
CA GLN A 235 17.24 45.17 10.50
C GLN A 235 16.77 44.23 9.39
N LEU A 236 15.97 43.21 9.72
CA LEU A 236 15.36 42.34 8.70
C LEU A 236 14.46 43.15 7.75
N SER A 237 13.69 44.09 8.29
CA SER A 237 12.85 44.98 7.49
C SER A 237 13.64 45.92 6.58
N SER A 238 14.79 46.43 7.02
CA SER A 238 15.64 47.26 6.15
C SER A 238 16.24 46.46 4.99
N GLU A 239 16.45 45.15 5.17
CA GLU A 239 16.89 44.21 4.14
C GLU A 239 15.74 43.71 3.24
N GLY A 240 14.53 44.27 3.39
CA GLY A 240 13.35 43.87 2.63
C GLY A 240 12.75 42.53 3.06
N ILE A 241 13.20 41.96 4.17
CA ILE A 241 12.68 40.71 4.75
C ILE A 241 11.54 41.05 5.69
N ASN A 242 10.40 41.36 5.09
CA ASN A 242 9.16 41.67 5.80
C ASN A 242 8.25 40.46 5.84
N ASP A 243 7.45 40.37 6.91
CA ASP A 243 6.32 39.46 6.94
C ASP A 243 5.31 39.87 5.86
N SER A 244 5.29 39.15 4.74
CA SER A 244 4.24 39.26 3.71
C SER A 244 2.88 38.74 4.22
N SER A 245 2.74 38.49 5.53
CA SER A 245 1.47 38.16 6.17
C SER A 245 0.72 39.35 6.78
N GLY A 246 1.29 40.57 6.79
CA GLY A 246 0.73 41.71 7.53
C GLY A 246 -0.40 42.51 6.88
N ASN A 247 -0.21 43.07 5.68
CA ASN A 247 -1.05 44.20 5.22
C ASN A 247 -1.77 44.04 3.86
N GLU A 248 -1.74 42.85 3.24
CA GLU A 248 -2.59 42.57 2.05
C GLU A 248 -3.72 41.57 2.32
N LYS A 249 -3.82 41.01 3.53
CA LYS A 249 -4.67 39.83 3.79
C LYS A 249 -5.95 40.08 4.60
N GLU A 250 -6.28 41.30 5.01
CA GLU A 250 -7.51 41.49 5.82
C GLU A 250 -8.77 41.45 4.93
N ASN A 251 -8.80 42.21 3.83
CA ASN A 251 -9.90 42.14 2.85
C ASN A 251 -9.98 40.77 2.16
N GLU A 252 -8.84 40.12 1.90
CA GLU A 252 -8.81 38.81 1.24
C GLU A 252 -9.23 37.66 2.19
N LYS A 253 -8.92 37.78 3.50
CA LYS A 253 -9.42 36.84 4.52
C LYS A 253 -10.91 37.02 4.73
N ASP A 254 -11.43 38.24 4.81
CA ASP A 254 -12.87 38.48 4.98
C ASP A 254 -13.67 38.01 3.75
N GLN A 255 -13.12 38.20 2.55
CA GLN A 255 -13.71 37.67 1.33
C GLN A 255 -13.65 36.13 1.30
N LYS A 256 -12.52 35.51 1.66
CA LYS A 256 -12.43 34.04 1.81
C LYS A 256 -13.34 33.49 2.90
N ILE A 257 -13.52 34.19 4.02
CA ILE A 257 -14.43 33.79 5.10
C ILE A 257 -15.88 33.86 4.61
N LYS A 258 -16.23 34.89 3.83
CA LYS A 258 -17.56 35.01 3.23
C LYS A 258 -17.82 33.90 2.20
N GLU A 259 -16.87 33.66 1.30
CA GLU A 259 -16.93 32.58 0.31
C GLU A 259 -16.98 31.18 0.97
N LEU A 260 -16.23 30.96 2.04
CA LEU A 260 -16.28 29.72 2.83
C LEU A 260 -17.62 29.55 3.54
N LYS A 261 -18.20 30.63 4.10
CA LYS A 261 -19.52 30.57 4.72
C LYS A 261 -20.61 30.27 3.70
N ASP A 262 -20.56 30.89 2.52
CA ASP A 262 -21.51 30.64 1.44
C ASP A 262 -21.35 29.22 0.87
N THR A 263 -20.11 28.72 0.78
CA THR A 263 -19.82 27.35 0.36
C THR A 263 -20.30 26.33 1.39
N ASN A 264 -20.04 26.54 2.67
CA ASN A 264 -20.53 25.67 3.75
C ASN A 264 -22.06 25.65 3.79
N LYS A 265 -22.72 26.81 3.66
CA LYS A 265 -24.18 26.87 3.59
C LYS A 265 -24.73 26.07 2.40
N LYS A 266 -24.09 26.16 1.23
CA LYS A 266 -24.47 25.39 0.05
C LYS A 266 -24.21 23.88 0.24
N GLN A 267 -23.14 23.51 0.94
CA GLN A 267 -22.85 22.12 1.29
C GLN A 267 -23.87 21.56 2.29
N ASP A 268 -24.29 22.34 3.28
CA ASP A 268 -25.33 21.96 4.24
C ASP A 268 -26.69 21.76 3.55
N GLU A 269 -27.05 22.64 2.62
CA GLU A 269 -28.25 22.48 1.80
C GLU A 269 -28.18 21.22 0.91
N GLN A 270 -27.01 20.90 0.33
CA GLN A 270 -26.81 19.66 -0.43
C GLN A 270 -26.85 18.41 0.45
N LEU A 271 -26.30 18.48 1.67
CA LEU A 271 -26.38 17.41 2.66
C LEU A 271 -27.83 17.12 3.02
N LYS A 272 -28.61 18.16 3.31
CA LYS A 272 -30.03 18.03 3.61
C LYS A 272 -30.83 17.41 2.45
N GLN A 273 -30.55 17.81 1.21
CA GLN A 273 -31.18 17.21 0.02
C GLN A 273 -30.80 15.73 -0.15
N LYS A 274 -29.55 15.37 0.11
CA LYS A 274 -29.08 13.97 0.08
C LYS A 274 -29.73 13.13 1.17
N ASP A 275 -29.90 13.66 2.37
CA ASP A 275 -30.56 12.97 3.47
C ASP A 275 -32.04 12.72 3.16
N GLU A 276 -32.73 13.70 2.57
CA GLU A 276 -34.12 13.52 2.09
C GLU A 276 -34.21 12.49 0.96
N GLU A 277 -33.24 12.44 0.06
CA GLU A 277 -33.18 11.42 -1.00
C GLU A 277 -32.89 10.02 -0.42
N LEU A 278 -32.01 9.93 0.58
CA LEU A 278 -31.70 8.68 1.27
C LEU A 278 -32.94 8.12 1.97
N MET A 279 -33.70 8.97 2.67
CA MET A 279 -34.96 8.59 3.31
C MET A 279 -35.99 8.07 2.30
N ARG A 280 -36.11 8.69 1.12
CA ARG A 280 -36.99 8.20 0.04
C ARG A 280 -36.57 6.82 -0.47
N LYS A 281 -35.26 6.59 -0.65
CA LYS A 281 -34.72 5.29 -1.08
C LYS A 281 -34.94 4.21 -0.03
N ASP A 282 -34.78 4.53 1.26
CA ASP A 282 -35.02 3.57 2.34
C ASP A 282 -36.49 3.13 2.40
N GLU A 283 -37.43 4.06 2.17
CA GLU A 283 -38.86 3.73 2.05
C GLU A 283 -39.15 2.86 0.82
N GLU A 284 -38.48 3.10 -0.31
CA GLU A 284 -38.60 2.29 -1.52
C GLU A 284 -38.07 0.87 -1.31
N ILE A 285 -36.86 0.74 -0.74
CA ILE A 285 -36.27 -0.56 -0.36
C ILE A 285 -37.19 -1.33 0.58
N LYS A 286 -37.86 -0.64 1.51
CA LYS A 286 -38.81 -1.28 2.42
C LYS A 286 -40.01 -1.86 1.69
N ARG A 287 -40.58 -1.12 0.73
CA ARG A 287 -41.69 -1.61 -0.12
C ARG A 287 -41.25 -2.81 -0.97
N ASP A 288 -40.08 -2.72 -1.61
CA ASP A 288 -39.56 -3.80 -2.45
C ASP A 288 -39.30 -5.09 -1.65
N LYS A 289 -38.79 -4.97 -0.42
CA LYS A 289 -38.64 -6.11 0.49
C LYS A 289 -39.96 -6.77 0.85
N GLU A 290 -41.02 -6.00 1.01
CA GLU A 290 -42.37 -6.52 1.27
C GLU A 290 -42.96 -7.22 0.05
N GLU A 291 -42.77 -6.67 -1.15
CA GLU A 291 -43.17 -7.34 -2.40
C GLU A 291 -42.40 -8.64 -2.65
N LEU A 292 -41.09 -8.65 -2.38
CA LEU A 292 -40.26 -9.85 -2.53
C LEU A 292 -40.73 -10.98 -1.61
N LYS A 293 -41.05 -10.66 -0.34
CA LYS A 293 -41.63 -11.62 0.60
C LYS A 293 -42.98 -12.19 0.12
N GLN A 294 -43.79 -11.41 -0.59
CA GLN A 294 -45.04 -11.93 -1.17
C GLN A 294 -44.77 -12.85 -2.35
N LYS A 295 -43.82 -12.50 -3.24
CA LYS A 295 -43.42 -13.34 -4.37
C LYS A 295 -42.84 -14.68 -3.92
N ASP A 296 -42.03 -14.71 -2.86
CA ASP A 296 -41.48 -15.95 -2.30
C ASP A 296 -42.58 -16.90 -1.83
N LYS A 297 -43.61 -16.38 -1.15
CA LYS A 297 -44.77 -17.19 -0.73
C LYS A 297 -45.56 -17.76 -1.91
N ILE A 298 -45.66 -17.01 -3.02
CA ILE A 298 -46.34 -17.49 -4.23
C ILE A 298 -45.51 -18.60 -4.89
N LEU A 299 -44.20 -18.39 -5.01
CA LEU A 299 -43.27 -19.37 -5.59
C LEU A 299 -43.26 -20.69 -4.82
N GLU A 300 -43.29 -20.62 -3.48
CA GLU A 300 -43.36 -21.81 -2.63
C GLU A 300 -44.66 -22.60 -2.83
N LYS A 301 -45.80 -21.90 -2.96
CA LYS A 301 -47.09 -22.54 -3.30
C LYS A 301 -47.07 -23.21 -4.68
N GLU A 302 -46.56 -22.52 -5.70
CA GLU A 302 -46.46 -23.08 -7.05
C GLU A 302 -45.56 -24.32 -7.11
N LYS A 303 -44.46 -24.31 -6.34
CA LYS A 303 -43.56 -25.47 -6.24
C LYS A 303 -44.28 -26.68 -5.65
N LEU A 304 -45.03 -26.47 -4.58
CA LEU A 304 -45.82 -27.54 -3.93
C LEU A 304 -46.91 -28.10 -4.87
N GLU A 305 -47.56 -27.24 -5.66
CA GLU A 305 -48.55 -27.69 -6.65
C GLU A 305 -47.92 -28.47 -7.80
N LYS A 306 -46.77 -28.02 -8.32
CA LYS A 306 -46.03 -28.76 -9.36
C LYS A 306 -45.58 -30.13 -8.89
N GLU A 307 -45.13 -30.24 -7.64
CA GLU A 307 -44.73 -31.52 -7.05
C GLU A 307 -45.92 -32.48 -6.92
N LYS A 308 -47.08 -31.99 -6.45
CA LYS A 308 -48.33 -32.77 -6.41
C LYS A 308 -48.75 -33.27 -7.80
N LEU A 309 -48.67 -32.40 -8.81
CA LEU A 309 -49.02 -32.75 -10.19
C LEU A 309 -48.07 -33.80 -10.77
N ALA A 310 -46.76 -33.69 -10.50
CA ALA A 310 -45.77 -34.68 -10.94
C ALA A 310 -46.04 -36.08 -10.36
N ILE A 311 -46.40 -36.15 -9.07
CA ILE A 311 -46.77 -37.41 -8.41
C ILE A 311 -48.03 -38.01 -9.05
N GLN A 312 -49.02 -37.18 -9.38
CA GLN A 312 -50.26 -37.63 -10.04
C GLN A 312 -49.96 -38.22 -11.44
N ILE A 313 -49.16 -37.52 -12.24
CA ILE A 313 -48.77 -37.97 -13.59
C ILE A 313 -48.01 -39.30 -13.53
N GLN A 314 -47.14 -39.48 -12.53
CA GLN A 314 -46.39 -40.70 -12.36
C GLN A 314 -47.30 -41.91 -12.06
N LYS A 315 -48.29 -41.74 -11.17
CA LYS A 315 -49.28 -42.79 -10.87
C LYS A 315 -50.09 -43.19 -12.09
N GLU A 316 -50.58 -42.23 -12.88
CA GLU A 316 -51.32 -42.53 -14.11
C GLU A 316 -50.46 -43.25 -15.16
N ARG A 317 -49.16 -42.92 -15.26
CA ARG A 317 -48.24 -43.64 -16.16
C ARG A 317 -48.04 -45.08 -15.74
N GLU A 318 -47.89 -45.34 -14.44
CA GLU A 318 -47.73 -46.70 -13.91
C GLU A 318 -49.00 -47.54 -14.13
N GLU A 319 -50.19 -46.96 -13.97
CA GLU A 319 -51.46 -47.63 -14.29
C GLU A 319 -51.57 -47.95 -15.78
N LYS A 320 -51.30 -46.98 -16.66
CA LYS A 320 -51.30 -47.21 -18.12
C LYS A 320 -50.28 -48.27 -18.54
N GLU A 321 -49.13 -48.35 -17.88
CA GLU A 321 -48.14 -49.39 -18.18
C GLU A 321 -48.63 -50.79 -17.74
N LYS A 322 -49.31 -50.90 -16.59
CA LYS A 322 -49.94 -52.14 -16.15
C LYS A 322 -51.04 -52.59 -17.12
N GLU A 323 -51.90 -51.67 -17.56
CA GLU A 323 -52.93 -51.96 -18.55
C GLU A 323 -52.34 -52.40 -19.89
N LYS A 324 -51.27 -51.74 -20.35
CA LYS A 324 -50.56 -52.11 -21.58
C LYS A 324 -49.94 -53.50 -21.50
N LYS A 325 -49.36 -53.88 -20.36
CA LYS A 325 -48.84 -55.24 -20.12
C LYS A 325 -49.96 -56.27 -20.21
N LYS A 326 -51.09 -56.02 -19.56
CA LYS A 326 -52.27 -56.90 -19.61
C LYS A 326 -52.87 -57.01 -21.01
N ALA A 327 -52.94 -55.91 -21.76
CA ALA A 327 -53.40 -55.91 -23.15
C ALA A 327 -52.46 -56.70 -24.08
N ASN A 328 -51.14 -56.59 -23.89
CA ASN A 328 -50.16 -57.37 -24.65
C ASN A 328 -50.27 -58.88 -24.37
N GLU A 329 -50.48 -59.28 -23.11
CA GLU A 329 -50.70 -60.67 -22.73
C GLU A 329 -51.97 -61.23 -23.42
N LEU A 330 -53.08 -60.50 -23.36
CA LEU A 330 -54.32 -60.87 -24.04
C LEU A 330 -54.18 -60.91 -25.57
N GLN A 331 -53.35 -60.04 -26.16
CA GLN A 331 -53.04 -60.09 -27.59
C GLN A 331 -52.21 -61.32 -27.96
N LEU A 332 -51.23 -61.69 -27.13
CA LEU A 332 -50.40 -62.88 -27.34
C LEU A 332 -51.24 -64.17 -27.24
N GLU A 333 -52.16 -64.21 -26.28
CA GLU A 333 -53.12 -65.31 -26.11
C GLU A 333 -54.10 -65.39 -27.29
N ASN A 334 -54.68 -64.26 -27.70
CA ASN A 334 -55.51 -64.21 -28.92
C ASN A 334 -54.76 -64.64 -30.18
N ALA A 335 -53.47 -64.29 -30.30
CA ALA A 335 -52.64 -64.72 -31.41
C ALA A 335 -52.38 -66.23 -31.39
N ARG A 336 -52.16 -66.83 -30.21
CA ARG A 336 -52.07 -68.29 -30.05
C ARG A 336 -53.36 -68.99 -30.43
N LEU A 337 -54.51 -68.52 -29.93
CA LEU A 337 -55.83 -69.06 -30.26
C LEU A 337 -56.13 -68.92 -31.76
N LYS A 338 -55.78 -67.79 -32.39
CA LYS A 338 -55.87 -67.62 -33.85
C LYS A 338 -54.96 -68.59 -34.60
N ALA A 339 -53.74 -68.85 -34.13
CA ALA A 339 -52.83 -69.80 -34.76
C ALA A 339 -53.36 -71.24 -34.66
N GLU A 340 -53.97 -71.62 -33.54
CA GLU A 340 -54.71 -72.89 -33.40
C GLU A 340 -55.92 -72.95 -34.32
N LEU A 341 -56.70 -71.87 -34.41
CA LEU A 341 -57.85 -71.78 -35.32
C LEU A 341 -57.42 -71.87 -36.80
N THR A 342 -56.24 -71.35 -37.13
CA THR A 342 -55.66 -71.39 -38.48
C THR A 342 -55.13 -72.80 -38.81
N LYS A 343 -54.54 -73.50 -37.83
CA LYS A 343 -54.22 -74.93 -37.95
C LYS A 343 -55.48 -75.78 -38.14
N ALA A 344 -56.57 -75.47 -37.44
CA ALA A 344 -57.85 -76.17 -37.60
C ALA A 344 -58.53 -75.88 -38.95
N LYS A 345 -58.33 -74.68 -39.51
CA LYS A 345 -58.86 -74.27 -40.83
C LYS A 345 -58.02 -74.76 -42.02
N GLN A 346 -56.77 -75.14 -41.83
CA GLN A 346 -55.89 -75.68 -42.90
C GLN A 346 -56.24 -77.10 -43.38
N LEU A 347 -57.32 -77.69 -42.86
CA LEU A 347 -57.95 -78.91 -43.40
C LEU A 347 -58.91 -78.65 -44.58
N VAL A 348 -59.12 -77.40 -45.04
CA VAL A 348 -60.01 -77.10 -46.19
C VAL A 348 -59.46 -75.98 -47.11
N SER A 349 -59.10 -76.38 -48.35
CA SER A 349 -58.95 -75.68 -49.66
C SER A 349 -58.16 -74.35 -49.86
N THR A 350 -57.09 -74.45 -50.67
CA THR A 350 -56.57 -73.66 -51.85
C THR A 350 -56.56 -72.10 -51.99
N VAL A 351 -55.32 -71.52 -52.06
CA VAL A 351 -54.65 -70.58 -53.07
C VAL A 351 -55.31 -69.21 -53.45
N PRO A 352 -54.59 -68.07 -53.73
CA PRO A 352 -53.50 -67.31 -53.06
C PRO A 352 -53.66 -65.73 -53.13
N GLN A 353 -52.57 -64.96 -52.86
CA GLN A 353 -52.32 -63.48 -53.02
C GLN A 353 -52.83 -62.55 -51.88
N GLU A 354 -52.20 -61.43 -51.50
CA GLU A 354 -50.89 -60.78 -51.70
C GLU A 354 -50.75 -59.67 -50.61
N GLN A 355 -49.51 -59.38 -50.20
CA GLN A 355 -48.94 -58.10 -49.72
C GLN A 355 -49.63 -57.24 -48.63
N ILE A 356 -48.97 -57.14 -47.48
CA ILE A 356 -48.94 -55.94 -46.61
C ILE A 356 -47.50 -55.74 -46.10
N THR A 357 -46.94 -54.54 -46.24
CA THR A 357 -45.94 -53.94 -45.31
C THR A 357 -46.09 -52.41 -45.40
N SER A 358 -46.63 -51.73 -44.40
CA SER A 358 -46.06 -51.27 -43.11
C SER A 358 -45.52 -49.84 -43.16
N GLN A 359 -46.22 -48.96 -42.44
CA GLN A 359 -45.81 -47.62 -42.03
C GLN A 359 -44.63 -47.63 -41.02
N PRO A 360 -43.96 -46.48 -40.83
CA PRO A 360 -42.72 -46.33 -40.06
C PRO A 360 -42.95 -46.14 -38.55
N LYS A 361 -41.89 -46.38 -37.76
CA LYS A 361 -41.75 -45.94 -36.35
C LYS A 361 -40.62 -44.90 -36.22
N PRO A 362 -40.64 -44.07 -35.16
CA PRO A 362 -39.99 -42.76 -35.09
C PRO A 362 -38.62 -42.75 -34.41
N GLN A 363 -37.85 -41.73 -34.81
CA GLN A 363 -36.99 -40.82 -34.04
C GLN A 363 -36.31 -41.32 -32.74
N GLN A 364 -34.97 -41.22 -32.75
CA GLN A 364 -34.19 -40.81 -31.57
C GLN A 364 -33.40 -39.54 -31.94
N THR A 365 -33.61 -38.49 -31.15
CA THR A 365 -32.97 -37.18 -31.21
C THR A 365 -31.61 -37.20 -30.50
N LEU A 366 -30.60 -36.65 -31.17
CA LEU A 366 -29.24 -36.42 -30.69
C LEU A 366 -29.14 -35.07 -29.93
N GLN A 367 -28.34 -35.02 -28.87
CA GLN A 367 -27.89 -33.79 -28.21
C GLN A 367 -26.73 -33.13 -29.00
N PRO A 368 -26.58 -31.79 -29.03
CA PRO A 368 -25.43 -31.15 -29.68
C PRO A 368 -24.27 -30.85 -28.72
N SER A 369 -23.06 -31.07 -29.23
CA SER A 369 -21.73 -30.90 -28.62
C SER A 369 -21.30 -29.43 -28.45
N GLN A 370 -20.61 -29.12 -27.34
CA GLN A 370 -19.88 -27.86 -27.13
C GLN A 370 -18.51 -27.94 -27.83
N SER A 371 -18.21 -27.00 -28.74
CA SER A 371 -16.92 -26.95 -29.45
C SER A 371 -15.91 -26.04 -28.74
N ASP A 372 -14.70 -26.54 -28.48
CA ASP A 372 -13.58 -25.74 -27.99
C ASP A 372 -13.05 -24.82 -29.11
N PHE A 373 -12.77 -23.55 -28.78
CA PHE A 373 -12.25 -22.55 -29.72
C PHE A 373 -10.71 -22.49 -29.69
N PRO A 374 -10.04 -22.19 -30.81
CA PRO A 374 -8.58 -22.12 -30.86
C PRO A 374 -8.04 -20.97 -30.01
N ILE A 375 -6.99 -21.24 -29.24
CA ILE A 375 -6.32 -20.24 -28.39
C ILE A 375 -5.15 -19.60 -29.16
N ALA A 376 -5.41 -18.45 -29.78
CA ALA A 376 -4.39 -17.62 -30.42
C ALA A 376 -4.14 -16.33 -29.60
N ILE A 377 -2.89 -15.85 -29.61
CA ILE A 377 -2.43 -14.74 -28.76
C ILE A 377 -1.89 -13.62 -29.65
N ILE A 378 -2.26 -12.37 -29.33
CA ILE A 378 -1.66 -11.16 -29.88
C ILE A 378 -0.59 -10.70 -28.89
N ASN A 379 0.66 -10.69 -29.34
CA ASN A 379 1.78 -10.22 -28.54
C ASN A 379 2.62 -9.22 -29.34
N LYS A 380 2.69 -7.97 -28.86
CA LYS A 380 3.50 -6.90 -29.47
C LYS A 380 4.95 -6.85 -28.95
N ASP A 381 5.32 -7.77 -28.06
CA ASP A 381 6.67 -7.92 -27.52
C ASP A 381 7.11 -9.39 -27.60
N PRO A 382 7.56 -9.86 -28.77
CA PRO A 382 7.84 -11.28 -29.02
C PRO A 382 8.94 -11.86 -28.13
N ASP A 383 9.86 -11.03 -27.63
CA ASP A 383 10.95 -11.48 -26.77
C ASP A 383 10.53 -11.70 -25.31
N CYS A 384 9.36 -11.17 -24.91
CA CYS A 384 8.88 -11.20 -23.54
C CYS A 384 8.24 -12.53 -23.15
N TYR A 385 7.70 -13.27 -24.12
CA TYR A 385 6.92 -14.47 -23.88
C TYR A 385 7.40 -15.63 -24.73
N GLU A 386 7.38 -16.82 -24.12
CA GLU A 386 7.41 -18.09 -24.83
C GLU A 386 6.02 -18.71 -24.77
N PHE A 387 5.56 -19.26 -25.89
CA PHE A 387 4.27 -19.94 -25.99
C PHE A 387 4.49 -21.41 -26.26
N ILE A 388 3.91 -22.26 -25.42
CA ILE A 388 3.99 -23.72 -25.53
C ILE A 388 2.57 -24.24 -25.74
N TYR A 389 2.40 -25.06 -26.77
CA TYR A 389 1.15 -25.77 -27.01
C TYR A 389 1.16 -27.07 -26.21
N ILE A 390 0.13 -27.30 -25.40
CA ILE A 390 0.02 -28.49 -24.53
C ILE A 390 -1.20 -29.30 -24.99
N ASP A 391 -0.95 -30.58 -25.28
CA ASP A 391 -1.97 -31.58 -25.65
C ASP A 391 -2.87 -31.22 -26.84
N GLY A 392 -2.49 -30.23 -27.66
CA GLY A 392 -3.24 -29.83 -28.85
C GLY A 392 -4.43 -28.89 -28.61
N TYR A 393 -4.72 -28.52 -27.36
CA TYR A 393 -5.85 -27.63 -27.02
C TYR A 393 -5.54 -26.58 -25.96
N GLN A 394 -4.52 -26.76 -25.13
CA GLN A 394 -4.11 -25.77 -24.13
C GLN A 394 -2.93 -24.95 -24.62
N LYS A 395 -2.80 -23.74 -24.09
CA LYS A 395 -1.67 -22.86 -24.39
C LYS A 395 -1.04 -22.34 -23.12
N LYS A 396 0.22 -22.67 -22.90
CA LYS A 396 1.03 -22.15 -21.81
C LYS A 396 1.84 -20.95 -22.29
N ILE A 397 1.81 -19.90 -21.49
CA ILE A 397 2.47 -18.61 -21.70
C ILE A 397 3.51 -18.49 -20.59
N ASN A 398 4.80 -18.49 -20.94
CA ASN A 398 5.91 -18.34 -20.01
C ASN A 398 6.53 -16.95 -20.16
N LYS A 399 6.69 -16.24 -19.04
CA LYS A 399 7.33 -14.92 -19.00
C LYS A 399 8.85 -15.07 -18.97
N LYS A 400 9.54 -14.41 -19.92
CA LYS A 400 11.01 -14.51 -20.11
C LYS A 400 11.81 -13.36 -19.50
N LYS A 401 11.17 -12.20 -19.23
CA LYS A 401 11.81 -10.97 -18.76
C LYS A 401 11.06 -10.40 -17.56
N ASN A 402 11.78 -9.73 -16.66
CA ASN A 402 11.20 -9.00 -15.53
C ASN A 402 10.69 -7.64 -16.02
N GLU A 403 9.45 -7.60 -16.45
CA GLU A 403 8.73 -6.38 -16.82
C GLU A 403 7.25 -6.71 -16.97
N ARG A 404 6.38 -5.78 -16.58
CA ARG A 404 4.94 -6.01 -16.73
C ARG A 404 4.55 -5.87 -18.19
N ASN A 405 3.96 -6.92 -18.75
CA ASN A 405 3.43 -6.91 -20.11
C ASN A 405 2.02 -7.47 -20.15
N THR A 406 1.15 -6.81 -20.89
CA THR A 406 -0.20 -7.29 -21.17
C THR A 406 -0.28 -7.84 -22.59
N ILE A 407 -0.91 -9.00 -22.75
CA ILE A 407 -1.21 -9.64 -24.03
C ILE A 407 -2.70 -9.92 -24.12
N SER A 408 -3.25 -9.99 -25.33
CA SER A 408 -4.65 -10.33 -25.56
C SER A 408 -4.79 -11.64 -26.35
N LEU A 409 -5.96 -12.26 -26.25
CA LEU A 409 -6.36 -13.36 -27.13
C LEU A 409 -6.91 -12.79 -28.44
N VAL A 410 -6.64 -13.47 -29.55
CA VAL A 410 -7.14 -13.06 -30.89
C VAL A 410 -8.66 -13.14 -31.00
N GLN A 411 -9.31 -14.01 -30.22
CA GLN A 411 -10.75 -14.19 -30.28
C GLN A 411 -11.47 -12.92 -29.79
N VAL A 412 -12.15 -12.25 -30.71
CA VAL A 412 -13.05 -11.14 -30.44
C VAL A 412 -14.36 -11.67 -29.85
N LEU A 413 -14.78 -11.08 -28.74
CA LEU A 413 -15.99 -11.44 -28.00
C LEU A 413 -17.08 -10.41 -28.33
N ASP A 414 -17.98 -10.75 -29.26
CA ASP A 414 -19.02 -9.83 -29.75
C ASP A 414 -20.45 -10.34 -29.59
N ASN A 415 -20.68 -11.66 -29.69
CA ASN A 415 -21.99 -12.26 -29.55
C ASN A 415 -21.92 -13.61 -28.83
N GLY A 416 -22.80 -13.82 -27.85
CA GLY A 416 -22.91 -15.03 -27.03
C GLY A 416 -22.26 -14.90 -25.66
N ILE A 417 -22.20 -16.04 -24.97
CA ILE A 417 -21.60 -16.17 -23.65
C ILE A 417 -20.27 -16.89 -23.83
N TRP A 418 -19.19 -16.25 -23.43
CA TRP A 418 -17.83 -16.75 -23.62
C TRP A 418 -17.20 -17.06 -22.28
N THR A 419 -16.45 -18.15 -22.21
CA THR A 419 -15.72 -18.49 -21.00
C THR A 419 -14.27 -18.85 -21.31
N LEU A 420 -13.36 -18.35 -20.47
CA LEU A 420 -11.93 -18.59 -20.51
C LEU A 420 -11.51 -19.20 -19.19
N GLU A 421 -10.87 -20.37 -19.23
CA GLU A 421 -10.25 -20.98 -18.05
C GLU A 421 -8.73 -20.87 -18.12
N ALA A 422 -8.12 -20.36 -17.07
CA ALA A 422 -6.68 -20.14 -16.97
C ALA A 422 -6.14 -20.53 -15.59
N LEU A 423 -4.91 -21.01 -15.56
CA LEU A 423 -4.19 -21.35 -14.33
C LEU A 423 -2.84 -20.64 -14.31
N PHE A 424 -2.58 -19.89 -13.25
CA PHE A 424 -1.35 -19.12 -13.06
C PHE A 424 -0.36 -19.86 -12.17
N GLN A 425 0.94 -19.76 -12.44
CA GLN A 425 2.00 -20.39 -11.64
C GLN A 425 3.24 -19.51 -11.57
N ASN A 426 3.93 -19.55 -10.43
CA ASN A 426 5.16 -18.80 -10.15
C ASN A 426 5.01 -17.29 -10.37
N THR A 427 3.83 -16.74 -10.12
CA THR A 427 3.55 -15.32 -10.38
C THR A 427 3.98 -14.42 -9.24
N GLY A 428 4.23 -14.98 -8.05
CA GLY A 428 4.49 -14.20 -6.85
C GLY A 428 3.35 -13.22 -6.57
N GLY A 429 2.11 -13.51 -6.97
CA GLY A 429 0.96 -12.62 -6.83
C GLY A 429 0.89 -11.45 -7.81
N TYR A 430 1.87 -11.28 -8.70
CA TYR A 430 1.93 -10.21 -9.72
C TYR A 430 1.41 -10.68 -11.08
N ALA A 431 0.14 -11.08 -11.11
CA ALA A 431 -0.56 -11.48 -12.32
C ALA A 431 -1.97 -10.89 -12.39
N THR A 432 -2.47 -10.80 -13.62
CA THR A 432 -3.79 -10.21 -13.90
C THR A 432 -4.46 -10.94 -15.07
N ILE A 433 -5.78 -11.06 -15.01
CA ILE A 433 -6.64 -11.56 -16.08
C ILE A 433 -7.84 -10.61 -16.25
N GLY A 434 -8.33 -10.43 -17.46
CA GLY A 434 -9.43 -9.50 -17.68
C GLY A 434 -9.86 -9.36 -19.14
N ILE A 435 -10.35 -8.17 -19.50
CA ILE A 435 -10.75 -7.84 -20.87
C ILE A 435 -10.18 -6.49 -21.32
N VAL A 436 -10.03 -6.33 -22.64
CA VAL A 436 -9.68 -5.08 -23.33
C VAL A 436 -10.70 -4.76 -24.42
N ARG A 437 -10.92 -3.48 -24.70
CA ARG A 437 -11.66 -3.03 -25.88
C ARG A 437 -11.00 -3.56 -27.16
N ASP A 438 -11.78 -4.15 -28.06
CA ASP A 438 -11.26 -4.66 -29.36
C ASP A 438 -10.66 -3.55 -30.22
N SER A 439 -11.16 -2.32 -30.08
CA SER A 439 -10.66 -1.13 -30.78
C SER A 439 -9.30 -0.63 -30.28
N TYR A 440 -8.76 -1.20 -29.21
CA TYR A 440 -7.53 -0.74 -28.59
C TYR A 440 -6.36 -1.70 -28.85
N ASP A 441 -5.36 -1.24 -29.60
CA ASP A 441 -4.13 -2.00 -29.82
C ASP A 441 -3.20 -1.87 -28.61
N ILE A 442 -3.00 -2.96 -27.85
CA ILE A 442 -2.15 -2.97 -26.67
C ILE A 442 -0.68 -2.88 -27.11
N PRO A 443 0.07 -1.82 -26.77
CA PRO A 443 1.47 -1.70 -27.17
C PRO A 443 2.38 -2.63 -26.36
N ALA A 444 3.62 -2.80 -26.83
CA ALA A 444 4.65 -3.50 -26.06
C ALA A 444 4.82 -2.87 -24.67
N LYS A 445 5.07 -3.70 -23.65
CA LYS A 445 5.29 -3.28 -22.25
C LYS A 445 4.12 -2.54 -21.58
N ALA A 446 2.91 -2.70 -22.13
CA ALA A 446 1.71 -2.10 -21.55
C ALA A 446 1.39 -2.69 -20.17
N ASP A 447 1.25 -1.82 -19.18
CA ASP A 447 0.74 -2.11 -17.84
C ASP A 447 -0.73 -1.70 -17.74
N TYR A 448 -1.62 -2.64 -17.45
CA TYR A 448 -3.06 -2.41 -17.30
C TYR A 448 -3.41 -1.31 -16.26
N SER A 449 -2.54 -1.10 -15.26
CA SER A 449 -2.73 -0.12 -14.18
C SER A 449 -2.22 1.28 -14.52
N VAL A 450 -1.52 1.45 -15.64
CA VAL A 450 -0.92 2.71 -16.08
C VAL A 450 -1.73 3.34 -17.21
N ARG A 451 -1.83 4.68 -17.23
CA ARG A 451 -2.47 5.40 -18.34
C ARG A 451 -1.59 5.34 -19.59
N PRO A 452 -2.16 5.19 -20.80
CA PRO A 452 -3.60 5.24 -21.10
C PRO A 452 -4.33 3.89 -20.96
N HIS A 453 -3.61 2.78 -20.77
CA HIS A 453 -4.15 1.41 -20.81
C HIS A 453 -5.29 1.18 -19.83
N THR A 454 -5.23 1.80 -18.65
CA THR A 454 -6.26 1.67 -17.61
C THR A 454 -7.67 2.10 -18.04
N ASN A 455 -7.80 2.92 -19.09
CA ASN A 455 -9.09 3.35 -19.64
C ASN A 455 -9.72 2.27 -20.56
N HIS A 456 -8.91 1.31 -21.01
CA HIS A 456 -9.29 0.32 -22.02
C HIS A 456 -9.30 -1.10 -21.47
N ILE A 457 -8.74 -1.34 -20.29
CA ILE A 457 -8.56 -2.67 -19.70
C ILE A 457 -9.25 -2.74 -18.34
N ALA A 458 -10.15 -3.72 -18.19
CA ALA A 458 -10.71 -4.15 -16.91
C ALA A 458 -9.94 -5.37 -16.42
N ALA A 459 -9.55 -5.37 -15.16
CA ALA A 459 -8.56 -6.29 -14.62
C ALA A 459 -9.00 -6.90 -13.28
N PHE A 460 -8.89 -8.22 -13.17
CA PHE A 460 -8.89 -8.96 -11.91
C PHE A 460 -7.45 -9.34 -11.56
N CYS A 461 -7.05 -9.16 -10.29
CA CYS A 461 -5.65 -9.13 -9.89
C CYS A 461 -5.30 -10.18 -8.81
N GLY A 462 -4.05 -10.65 -8.84
CA GLY A 462 -3.50 -11.59 -7.86
C GLY A 462 -3.08 -10.94 -6.53
N GLY A 463 -2.61 -11.77 -5.59
CA GLY A 463 -2.38 -11.43 -4.17
C GLY A 463 -1.51 -10.22 -3.85
N ASN A 464 -0.59 -9.82 -4.71
CA ASN A 464 0.31 -8.68 -4.45
C ASN A 464 -0.12 -7.38 -5.14
N SER A 465 -1.36 -7.32 -5.62
CA SER A 465 -1.99 -6.06 -6.05
C SER A 465 -2.66 -5.35 -4.88
N VAL A 466 -2.73 -4.01 -4.93
CA VAL A 466 -3.30 -3.21 -3.82
C VAL A 466 -4.80 -3.49 -3.64
N LEU A 467 -5.53 -3.74 -4.74
CA LEU A 467 -6.94 -4.14 -4.75
C LEU A 467 -7.18 -5.29 -5.75
N PRO A 468 -8.22 -6.12 -5.57
CA PRO A 468 -8.44 -7.31 -6.39
C PRO A 468 -9.05 -7.03 -7.76
N VAL A 469 -9.65 -5.85 -7.97
CA VAL A 469 -10.31 -5.48 -9.23
C VAL A 469 -9.97 -4.04 -9.60
N TYR A 470 -9.64 -3.78 -10.86
CA TYR A 470 -9.28 -2.45 -11.37
C TYR A 470 -9.98 -2.12 -12.69
N TYR A 471 -10.39 -0.86 -12.82
CA TYR A 471 -10.79 -0.25 -14.08
C TYR A 471 -10.72 1.28 -14.02
N ASN A 472 -10.32 1.93 -15.11
CA ASN A 472 -10.22 3.39 -15.24
C ASN A 472 -9.40 4.04 -14.10
N GLY A 473 -8.30 3.41 -13.71
CA GLY A 473 -7.42 3.84 -12.63
C GLY A 473 -7.99 3.69 -11.21
N LYS A 474 -9.18 3.09 -11.05
CA LYS A 474 -9.83 2.89 -9.75
C LYS A 474 -9.80 1.41 -9.37
N GLY A 475 -9.35 1.13 -8.15
CA GLY A 475 -9.41 -0.20 -7.58
C GLY A 475 -10.69 -0.40 -6.76
N THR A 476 -11.23 -1.62 -6.75
CA THR A 476 -12.43 -2.01 -6.01
C THR A 476 -12.18 -3.30 -5.23
N GLY A 477 -12.50 -3.29 -3.94
CA GLY A 477 -12.44 -4.47 -3.07
C GLY A 477 -13.76 -5.27 -3.08
N GLY A 478 -13.68 -6.55 -2.69
CA GLY A 478 -14.84 -7.43 -2.50
C GLY A 478 -14.61 -8.83 -3.07
N ASN A 479 -13.79 -8.96 -4.11
CA ASN A 479 -13.31 -10.26 -4.59
C ASN A 479 -12.15 -10.76 -3.73
N ALA A 480 -11.99 -12.08 -3.66
CA ALA A 480 -10.75 -12.67 -3.19
C ALA A 480 -9.63 -12.39 -4.21
N TYR A 481 -8.40 -12.22 -3.72
CA TYR A 481 -7.23 -12.26 -4.57
C TYR A 481 -6.98 -13.69 -5.02
N PHE A 482 -6.80 -13.90 -6.32
CA PHE A 482 -6.38 -15.21 -6.79
C PHE A 482 -4.91 -15.47 -6.50
N GLN A 483 -4.59 -16.75 -6.32
CA GLN A 483 -3.27 -17.26 -6.03
C GLN A 483 -2.81 -18.24 -7.12
N ASP A 484 -1.53 -18.56 -7.10
CA ASP A 484 -0.97 -19.58 -7.99
C ASP A 484 -1.66 -20.94 -7.78
N ASN A 485 -1.77 -21.70 -8.87
CA ASN A 485 -2.38 -23.03 -8.96
C ASN A 485 -3.90 -23.08 -8.74
N GLN A 486 -4.58 -21.94 -8.65
CA GLN A 486 -6.05 -21.89 -8.72
C GLN A 486 -6.53 -21.85 -10.16
N ILE A 487 -7.71 -22.44 -10.42
CA ILE A 487 -8.37 -22.34 -11.72
C ILE A 487 -9.22 -21.07 -11.73
N LEU A 488 -8.83 -20.13 -12.59
CA LEU A 488 -9.60 -18.92 -12.84
C LEU A 488 -10.47 -19.14 -14.06
N ARG A 489 -11.75 -18.79 -13.92
CA ARG A 489 -12.69 -18.79 -15.04
C ARG A 489 -13.29 -17.41 -15.20
N LEU A 490 -13.10 -16.80 -16.36
CA LEU A 490 -13.86 -15.63 -16.76
C LEU A 490 -15.10 -16.08 -17.52
N GLU A 491 -16.23 -15.44 -17.26
CA GLU A 491 -17.46 -15.58 -18.04
C GLU A 491 -17.91 -14.19 -18.50
N PHE A 492 -17.93 -13.98 -19.81
CA PHE A 492 -18.42 -12.77 -20.46
C PHE A 492 -19.76 -13.08 -21.14
N ASP A 493 -20.84 -12.47 -20.66
CA ASP A 493 -22.17 -12.56 -21.26
C ASP A 493 -22.45 -11.28 -22.03
N SER A 494 -22.30 -11.33 -23.36
CA SER A 494 -22.53 -10.17 -24.24
C SER A 494 -24.00 -9.73 -24.30
N PHE A 495 -24.96 -10.61 -23.98
CA PHE A 495 -26.38 -10.26 -23.98
C PHE A 495 -26.73 -9.37 -22.79
N LYS A 496 -26.08 -9.62 -21.64
CA LYS A 496 -26.22 -8.81 -20.42
C LYS A 496 -25.18 -7.70 -20.32
N GLY A 497 -24.09 -7.78 -21.11
CA GLY A 497 -22.96 -6.87 -21.04
C GLY A 497 -22.18 -6.98 -19.73
N ILE A 498 -22.01 -8.22 -19.20
CA ILE A 498 -21.36 -8.46 -17.91
C ILE A 498 -20.13 -9.37 -18.03
N LEU A 499 -19.12 -9.11 -17.21
CA LEU A 499 -17.93 -9.97 -17.04
C LEU A 499 -17.76 -10.36 -15.58
N ILE A 500 -17.76 -11.67 -15.30
CA ILE A 500 -17.68 -12.24 -13.96
C ILE A 500 -16.43 -13.12 -13.84
N LEU A 501 -15.76 -13.05 -12.68
CA LEU A 501 -14.67 -13.93 -12.29
C LEU A 501 -15.18 -15.07 -11.41
N PHE A 502 -14.67 -16.27 -11.64
CA PHE A 502 -14.77 -17.41 -10.75
C PHE A 502 -13.36 -17.87 -10.35
N ILE A 503 -13.18 -18.19 -9.07
CA ILE A 503 -11.93 -18.75 -8.52
C ILE A 503 -12.26 -20.15 -7.99
N ASP A 504 -11.63 -21.19 -8.54
CA ASP A 504 -11.92 -22.61 -8.22
C ASP A 504 -13.43 -22.93 -8.27
N ASN A 505 -14.09 -22.45 -9.34
CA ASN A 505 -15.54 -22.54 -9.58
C ASN A 505 -16.44 -21.74 -8.63
N VAL A 506 -15.87 -20.93 -7.72
CA VAL A 506 -16.63 -20.03 -6.84
C VAL A 506 -16.76 -18.66 -7.50
N GLN A 507 -18.01 -18.26 -7.80
CA GLN A 507 -18.32 -16.94 -8.35
C GLN A 507 -17.90 -15.83 -7.38
N GLN A 508 -17.23 -14.80 -7.90
CA GLN A 508 -16.83 -13.63 -7.14
C GLN A 508 -17.89 -12.51 -7.20
N PRO A 509 -18.09 -11.73 -6.12
CA PRO A 509 -19.20 -10.78 -5.99
C PRO A 509 -19.02 -9.47 -6.77
N VAL A 510 -17.78 -9.06 -7.03
CA VAL A 510 -17.48 -7.85 -7.82
C VAL A 510 -17.32 -8.24 -9.29
N TYR A 511 -18.11 -7.63 -10.15
CA TYR A 511 -18.13 -7.89 -11.58
C TYR A 511 -18.29 -6.60 -12.40
N PHE A 512 -17.99 -6.68 -13.70
CA PHE A 512 -18.15 -5.55 -14.61
C PHE A 512 -19.50 -5.62 -15.33
N SER A 513 -20.16 -4.49 -15.52
CA SER A 513 -21.42 -4.36 -16.26
C SER A 513 -21.38 -3.17 -17.21
N GLY A 514 -22.31 -3.13 -18.17
CA GLY A 514 -22.41 -2.07 -19.17
C GLY A 514 -21.51 -2.26 -20.39
N ILE A 515 -20.93 -3.45 -20.59
CA ILE A 515 -20.04 -3.76 -21.71
C ILE A 515 -20.89 -3.96 -22.97
N LYS A 516 -20.96 -2.93 -23.82
CA LYS A 516 -21.76 -2.95 -25.07
C LYS A 516 -20.92 -3.09 -26.34
N GLU A 517 -19.61 -2.91 -26.24
CA GLU A 517 -18.68 -3.01 -27.37
C GLU A 517 -18.01 -4.37 -27.44
N LYS A 518 -17.31 -4.61 -28.54
CA LYS A 518 -16.50 -5.82 -28.72
C LYS A 518 -15.27 -5.77 -27.81
N VAL A 519 -14.96 -6.88 -27.18
CA VAL A 519 -13.81 -6.99 -26.26
C VAL A 519 -13.01 -8.26 -26.55
N GLN A 520 -11.78 -8.33 -26.02
CA GLN A 520 -10.92 -9.51 -26.06
C GLN A 520 -10.47 -9.85 -24.64
N PHE A 521 -10.25 -11.12 -24.34
CA PHE A 521 -9.63 -11.49 -23.06
C PHE A 521 -8.15 -11.08 -23.01
N VAL A 522 -7.67 -10.69 -21.84
CA VAL A 522 -6.27 -10.31 -21.61
C VAL A 522 -5.64 -11.03 -20.43
N ILE A 523 -4.32 -11.18 -20.50
CA ILE A 523 -3.46 -11.70 -19.44
C ILE A 523 -2.27 -10.74 -19.29
N CYS A 524 -1.89 -10.45 -18.05
CA CYS A 524 -0.69 -9.69 -17.75
C CYS A 524 0.17 -10.42 -16.71
N LEU A 525 1.48 -10.51 -16.97
CA LEU A 525 2.49 -11.15 -16.12
C LEU A 525 3.67 -10.20 -15.91
N ASN A 526 4.29 -10.24 -14.73
CA ASN A 526 5.41 -9.36 -14.37
C ASN A 526 6.76 -10.11 -14.33
N ASP A 527 6.86 -11.13 -13.49
CA ASP A 527 8.14 -11.73 -13.13
C ASP A 527 8.59 -12.79 -14.14
N LYS A 528 9.89 -12.83 -14.43
CA LYS A 528 10.52 -13.89 -15.20
C LYS A 528 10.29 -15.23 -14.52
N GLY A 529 9.86 -16.22 -15.28
CA GLY A 529 9.51 -17.56 -14.76
C GLY A 529 8.04 -17.71 -14.36
N ALA A 530 7.29 -16.61 -14.24
CA ALA A 530 5.84 -16.66 -14.11
C ALA A 530 5.22 -17.26 -15.37
N SER A 531 4.11 -17.97 -15.20
CA SER A 531 3.40 -18.57 -16.32
C SER A 531 1.88 -18.56 -16.14
N CYS A 532 1.19 -18.59 -17.28
CA CYS A 532 -0.26 -18.77 -17.35
C CYS A 532 -0.56 -19.89 -18.35
N THR A 533 -1.32 -20.89 -17.94
CA THR A 533 -1.82 -21.94 -18.82
C THR A 533 -3.29 -21.69 -19.09
N ILE A 534 -3.62 -21.32 -20.33
CA ILE A 534 -5.00 -21.24 -20.78
C ILE A 534 -5.46 -22.66 -21.09
N ARG A 535 -6.42 -23.14 -20.30
CA ARG A 535 -6.93 -24.51 -20.33
C ARG A 535 -8.05 -24.68 -21.35
N SER A 536 -8.91 -23.68 -21.47
CA SER A 536 -10.03 -23.71 -22.40
C SER A 536 -10.53 -22.32 -22.77
N LEU A 537 -11.05 -22.19 -23.99
CA LEU A 537 -11.83 -21.06 -24.46
C LEU A 537 -13.08 -21.62 -25.13
N LYS A 538 -14.26 -21.32 -24.58
CA LYS A 538 -15.52 -21.93 -25.02
C LYS A 538 -16.63 -20.91 -25.16
N LYS A 539 -17.60 -21.24 -25.98
CA LYS A 539 -18.88 -20.55 -26.05
C LYS A 539 -19.93 -21.38 -25.31
N LEU A 540 -20.67 -20.74 -24.41
CA LEU A 540 -21.72 -21.34 -23.60
C LEU A 540 -23.09 -21.04 -24.21
N ASN A 541 -24.01 -21.99 -24.11
CA ASN A 541 -25.40 -21.81 -24.54
C ASN A 541 -26.22 -21.00 -23.52
N THR A 542 -25.84 -21.08 -22.25
CA THR A 542 -26.52 -20.43 -21.12
C THR A 542 -25.52 -19.92 -20.10
N SER A 543 -25.84 -18.78 -19.50
CA SER A 543 -25.09 -18.16 -18.39
C SER A 543 -24.97 -19.15 -17.24
N THR A 544 -23.79 -19.26 -16.64
CA THR A 544 -23.59 -20.08 -15.42
C THR A 544 -23.54 -19.23 -14.16
N SER A 545 -23.44 -17.91 -14.32
CA SER A 545 -23.55 -16.97 -13.20
C SER A 545 -24.90 -17.01 -12.50
N LYS A 546 -24.86 -16.76 -11.20
CA LYS A 546 -26.00 -16.67 -10.29
C LYS A 546 -26.00 -15.30 -9.63
N HIS A 547 -27.15 -14.90 -9.09
CA HIS A 547 -27.21 -13.72 -8.25
C HIS A 547 -26.55 -13.99 -6.88
N LEU A 548 -25.74 -13.07 -6.38
CA LEU A 548 -25.19 -13.07 -5.03
C LEU A 548 -25.67 -11.83 -4.26
N ASP A 549 -26.04 -12.00 -2.98
CA ASP A 549 -26.58 -10.92 -2.15
C ASP A 549 -25.59 -9.76 -1.91
N ASN A 550 -24.28 -10.03 -2.01
CA ASN A 550 -23.20 -9.06 -1.80
C ASN A 550 -22.57 -8.53 -3.09
N GLU A 551 -23.30 -8.62 -4.20
CA GLU A 551 -22.85 -8.16 -5.51
C GLU A 551 -22.44 -6.67 -5.51
N LYS A 552 -21.32 -6.37 -6.18
CA LYS A 552 -20.88 -5.01 -6.47
C LYS A 552 -20.57 -4.86 -7.95
N ILE A 553 -21.12 -3.81 -8.54
CA ILE A 553 -21.03 -3.58 -9.98
C ILE A 553 -20.01 -2.49 -10.25
N ILE A 554 -19.06 -2.77 -11.13
CA ILE A 554 -18.19 -1.76 -11.75
C ILE A 554 -18.73 -1.47 -13.14
N GLN A 555 -19.06 -0.20 -13.40
CA GLN A 555 -19.51 0.24 -14.72
C GLN A 555 -18.31 0.37 -15.67
N TRP A 556 -18.42 -0.30 -16.81
CA TRP A 556 -17.49 -0.23 -17.94
C TRP A 556 -17.53 1.13 -18.65
#